data_AF-A0A3B8QAF3-F1
#
_entry.id   AF-A0A3B8QAF3-F1
#
_cell.length_a   1.000
_cell.length_b   1.000
_cell.length_c   1.000
_cell.angle_alpha   90.00
_cell.angle_beta   90.00
_cell.angle_gamma   90.00
#
_symmetry.space_group_name_H-M   'P 1'
#
loop_
_entity.id
_entity.type
_entity.pdbx_description
1 polymer ?
#
loop_
_entity_poly.entity_id
_entity_poly.type
_entity_poly.pdbx_seq_one_letter_code
_entity_poly.pdbx_strand_id
1 'polypeptide(L)'
;MDPLTKDFAGRMECFAQAKNIPLITFEKDQRKDDLAQRIFVESRVSEGVVLIGKAQEKVRGFRTAPNGAADPGIIRSMALVNRWYLYIRDRDVGPFFLKFSSYFPYNARF
;
A
#
# COMPACT_ATOMS: atom_id res chain seq x y z
N MET A 1 3.91 8.34 -12.14
CA MET A 1 3.13 7.21 -11.59
C MET A 1 2.00 6.93 -12.58
N ASP A 2 1.83 5.66 -12.97
CA ASP A 2 0.88 5.23 -14.01
C ASP A 2 -0.57 5.64 -13.68
N PRO A 3 -1.45 5.94 -14.68
CA PRO A 3 -2.84 6.29 -14.44
C PRO A 3 -3.59 5.34 -13.50
N LEU A 4 -3.36 4.03 -13.62
CA LEU A 4 -4.02 3.03 -12.77
C LEU A 4 -3.55 3.10 -11.31
N THR A 5 -2.25 3.27 -11.09
CA THR A 5 -1.71 3.44 -9.73
C THR A 5 -2.23 4.73 -9.09
N LYS A 6 -2.39 5.82 -9.86
CA LYS A 6 -2.96 7.08 -9.36
C LYS A 6 -4.45 6.93 -9.02
N ASP A 7 -5.23 6.32 -9.90
CA ASP A 7 -6.65 6.06 -9.67
C ASP A 7 -6.85 5.19 -8.41
N PHE A 8 -6.08 4.11 -8.29
CA PHE A 8 -6.12 3.26 -7.11
C PHE A 8 -5.79 4.05 -5.82
N ALA A 9 -4.75 4.88 -5.83
CA ALA A 9 -4.39 5.70 -4.68
C ALA A 9 -5.52 6.69 -4.31
N GLY A 10 -6.14 7.32 -5.31
CA GLY A 10 -7.29 8.21 -5.10
C GLY A 10 -8.49 7.47 -4.50
N ARG A 11 -8.81 6.27 -4.98
CA ARG A 11 -9.90 5.44 -4.43
C ARG A 11 -9.65 5.04 -2.98
N MET A 12 -8.41 4.72 -2.61
CA MET A 12 -8.04 4.44 -1.22
C MET A 12 -8.22 5.67 -0.32
N GLU A 13 -7.83 6.85 -0.80
CA GLU A 13 -8.00 8.12 -0.09
C GLU A 13 -9.49 8.46 0.07
N CYS A 14 -10.30 8.32 -0.99
CA CYS A 14 -11.75 8.49 -0.93
C CYS A 14 -12.42 7.47 0.00
N PHE A 15 -11.98 6.21 0.00
CA PHE A 15 -12.50 5.18 0.91
C PHE A 15 -12.23 5.53 2.37
N ALA A 16 -11.00 5.95 2.69
CA ALA A 16 -10.64 6.38 4.02
C ALA A 16 -11.53 7.54 4.50
N GLN A 17 -11.70 8.55 3.63
CA GLN A 17 -12.56 9.70 3.92
C GLN A 17 -14.03 9.31 4.11
N ALA A 18 -14.61 8.55 3.18
CA ALA A 18 -16.02 8.16 3.21
C ALA A 18 -16.38 7.30 4.44
N LYS A 19 -15.42 6.56 4.99
CA LYS A 19 -15.61 5.71 6.17
C LYS A 19 -15.06 6.34 7.46
N ASN A 20 -14.55 7.57 7.41
CA ASN A 20 -13.88 8.25 8.52
C ASN A 20 -12.75 7.41 9.14
N ILE A 21 -12.00 6.69 8.30
CA ILE A 21 -10.86 5.88 8.74
C ILE A 21 -9.62 6.77 8.77
N PRO A 22 -8.84 6.79 9.87
CA PRO A 22 -7.58 7.48 9.93
C PRO A 22 -6.62 7.00 8.82
N LEU A 23 -6.22 7.92 7.95
CA LEU A 23 -5.20 7.70 6.93
C LEU A 23 -3.89 8.38 7.33
N ILE A 24 -2.86 7.60 7.61
CA ILE A 24 -1.57 8.06 8.10
C ILE A 24 -0.53 7.90 7.00
N THR A 25 0.19 8.97 6.69
CA THR A 25 1.39 8.86 5.86
C THR A 25 2.58 8.64 6.79
N PHE A 26 3.22 7.48 6.68
CA PHE A 26 4.39 7.15 7.49
C PHE A 26 5.60 7.94 7.02
N GLU A 27 6.26 8.59 7.97
CA GLU A 27 7.49 9.32 7.71
C GLU A 27 8.71 8.41 7.64
N LYS A 28 9.81 8.94 7.10
CA LYS A 28 11.10 8.26 7.07
C LYS A 28 11.61 8.10 8.51
N ASP A 29 12.14 6.93 8.83
CA ASP A 29 12.69 6.56 10.15
C ASP A 29 11.67 6.46 11.31
N GLN A 30 10.37 6.57 11.03
CA GLN A 30 9.32 6.29 12.00
C GLN A 30 9.07 4.77 12.13
N ARG A 31 9.00 4.27 13.36
CA ARG A 31 8.53 2.90 13.63
C ARG A 31 7.02 2.80 13.35
N LYS A 32 6.70 2.40 12.13
CA LYS A 32 5.34 2.30 11.59
C LYS A 32 4.43 1.45 12.47
N ASP A 33 4.96 0.32 12.93
CA ASP A 33 4.21 -0.65 13.71
C ASP A 33 3.84 -0.10 15.09
N ASP A 34 4.75 0.62 15.76
CA ASP A 34 4.47 1.21 17.07
C ASP A 34 3.38 2.29 16.99
N LEU A 35 3.44 3.15 15.97
CA LEU A 35 2.42 4.19 15.75
C LEU A 35 1.06 3.57 15.43
N ALA A 36 1.04 2.64 14.47
CA ALA A 36 -0.19 1.97 14.07
C ALA A 36 -0.79 1.18 15.24
N GLN A 37 0.03 0.49 16.03
CA GLN A 37 -0.43 -0.28 17.18
C GLN A 37 -1.05 0.61 18.26
N ARG A 38 -0.48 1.78 18.56
CA ARG A 38 -1.08 2.74 19.51
C ARG A 38 -2.49 3.13 19.08
N ILE A 39 -2.63 3.57 17.83
CA ILE A 39 -3.92 3.99 17.27
C ILE A 39 -4.90 2.81 17.20
N PHE A 40 -4.41 1.62 16.87
CA PHE A 40 -5.23 0.42 16.82
C PHE A 40 -5.80 0.03 18.18
N VAL A 41 -4.99 0.11 19.24
CA VAL A 41 -5.40 -0.21 20.62
C VAL A 41 -6.37 0.84 21.17
N GLU A 42 -6.11 2.13 20.91
CA GLU A 42 -6.98 3.24 21.35
C GLU A 42 -8.32 3.28 20.60
N SER A 43 -8.42 2.65 19.44
CA SER A 43 -9.62 2.66 18.61
C SER A 43 -10.76 1.82 19.19
N ARG A 44 -11.95 2.43 19.19
CA ARG A 44 -13.23 1.82 19.59
C ARG A 44 -13.96 1.08 18.46
N VAL A 45 -13.39 1.02 17.26
CA VAL A 45 -13.99 0.30 16.12
C VAL A 45 -14.04 -1.18 16.44
N SER A 46 -15.24 -1.77 16.57
CA SER A 46 -15.39 -3.18 16.94
C SER A 46 -15.08 -4.16 15.80
N GLU A 47 -15.23 -3.73 14.55
CA GLU A 47 -15.04 -4.56 13.36
C GLU A 47 -14.72 -3.71 12.13
N GLY A 48 -13.90 -4.23 11.22
CA GLY A 48 -13.50 -3.59 9.97
C GLY A 48 -12.13 -2.92 10.02
N VAL A 49 -11.88 -2.03 9.06
CA VAL A 49 -10.60 -1.30 8.94
C VAL A 49 -10.53 -0.22 10.02
N VAL A 50 -9.54 -0.35 10.90
CA VAL A 50 -9.31 0.54 12.04
C VAL A 50 -8.46 1.75 11.65
N LEU A 51 -7.41 1.52 10.86
CA LEU A 51 -6.55 2.57 10.33
C LEU A 51 -5.92 2.14 9.00
N ILE A 52 -5.56 3.12 8.18
CA ILE A 52 -4.84 2.92 6.92
C ILE A 52 -3.51 3.66 7.02
N GLY A 53 -2.42 2.94 6.82
CA GLY A 53 -1.08 3.47 6.68
C GLY A 53 -0.65 3.53 5.22
N LYS A 54 0.02 4.61 4.82
CA LYS A 54 0.59 4.83 3.49
C LYS A 54 2.09 5.11 3.66
N ALA A 55 2.94 4.38 2.94
CA ALA A 55 4.37 4.63 2.90
C ALA A 55 4.90 4.55 1.48
N GLN A 56 5.95 5.32 1.18
CA GLN A 56 6.70 5.14 -0.06
C GLN A 56 7.86 4.18 0.19
N GLU A 57 7.82 2.99 -0.42
CA GLU A 57 8.81 1.93 -0.19
C GLU A 57 9.46 1.48 -1.49
N LYS A 58 10.76 1.16 -1.44
CA LYS A 58 11.44 0.49 -2.55
C LYS A 58 11.09 -0.99 -2.50
N VAL A 59 10.55 -1.50 -3.60
CA VAL A 59 10.28 -2.93 -3.78
C VAL A 59 10.92 -3.45 -5.05
N ARG A 60 11.32 -4.71 -5.03
CA ARG A 60 11.80 -5.41 -6.22
C ARG A 60 10.59 -5.79 -7.07
N GLY A 61 10.41 -5.12 -8.20
CA GLY A 61 9.30 -5.33 -9.13
C GLY A 61 9.78 -5.64 -10.54
N PHE A 62 8.85 -6.03 -11.41
CA PHE A 62 9.12 -6.28 -12.83
C PHE A 62 8.89 -5.01 -13.65
N ARG A 63 9.78 -4.73 -14.60
CA ARG A 63 9.71 -3.59 -15.53
C ARG A 63 10.15 -4.02 -16.93
N THR A 64 9.75 -3.26 -17.93
CA THR A 64 10.29 -3.39 -19.28
C THR A 64 11.74 -2.93 -19.31
N ALA A 65 12.62 -3.71 -19.95
CA ALA A 65 14.00 -3.36 -20.16
C ALA A 65 14.11 -2.11 -21.04
N PRO A 66 15.02 -1.17 -20.73
CA PRO A 66 15.35 -0.13 -21.68
C PRO A 66 15.92 -0.77 -22.96
N ASN A 67 15.44 -0.33 -24.12
CA ASN A 67 15.95 -0.66 -25.45
C ASN A 67 15.83 -2.13 -25.89
N GLY A 68 14.87 -2.91 -25.37
CA GLY A 68 14.66 -4.30 -25.82
C GLY A 68 15.85 -5.24 -25.50
N ALA A 69 16.69 -4.86 -24.53
CA ALA A 69 17.92 -5.57 -24.16
C ALA A 69 17.72 -6.96 -23.52
N ALA A 70 16.47 -7.43 -23.44
CA ALA A 70 16.10 -8.76 -22.96
C ALA A 70 14.93 -9.25 -23.80
N ASP A 71 14.83 -10.57 -24.01
CA ASP A 71 13.64 -11.25 -24.53
C ASP A 71 13.05 -12.06 -23.36
N PRO A 72 11.80 -11.85 -22.91
CA PRO A 72 10.69 -11.07 -23.49
C PRO A 72 10.63 -9.61 -23.04
N GLY A 73 11.76 -8.95 -22.80
CA GLY A 73 11.79 -7.53 -22.44
C GLY A 73 11.45 -7.23 -20.99
N ILE A 74 11.31 -8.23 -20.11
CA ILE A 74 10.92 -8.04 -18.71
C ILE A 74 12.11 -8.29 -17.77
N ILE A 75 12.47 -7.28 -16.96
CA ILE A 75 13.56 -7.34 -15.98
C ILE A 75 13.06 -7.05 -14.56
N ARG A 76 13.76 -7.57 -13.55
CA ARG A 76 13.55 -7.20 -12.14
C ARG A 76 14.38 -5.97 -11.79
N SER A 77 13.75 -4.92 -11.30
CA SER A 77 14.43 -3.71 -10.83
C SER A 77 13.74 -3.13 -9.59
N MET A 78 14.43 -2.20 -8.91
CA MET A 78 13.84 -1.52 -7.75
C MET A 78 12.85 -0.45 -8.21
N ALA A 79 11.62 -0.54 -7.72
CA ALA A 79 10.58 0.43 -7.91
C ALA A 79 10.22 1.10 -6.60
N LEU A 80 10.14 2.43 -6.62
CA LEU A 80 9.61 3.21 -5.51
C LEU A 80 8.08 3.27 -5.66
N VAL A 81 7.35 2.72 -4.70
CA VAL A 81 5.91 2.47 -4.82
C VAL A 81 5.18 2.90 -3.55
N ASN A 82 3.89 3.24 -3.68
CA ASN A 82 3.06 3.42 -2.50
C ASN A 82 2.66 2.05 -1.95
N ARG A 83 3.06 1.80 -0.69
CA ARG A 83 2.66 0.69 0.14
C ARG A 83 1.47 1.10 0.98
N TRP A 84 0.44 0.27 0.95
CA TRP A 84 -0.75 0.45 1.78
C TRP A 84 -0.77 -0.63 2.86
N TYR A 85 -1.09 -0.21 4.08
CA TYR A 85 -1.22 -1.02 5.28
C TYR A 85 -2.61 -0.82 5.83
N LEU A 86 -3.46 -1.83 5.82
CA LEU A 86 -4.80 -1.77 6.41
C LEU A 86 -4.74 -2.58 7.70
N TYR A 87 -4.94 -1.94 8.85
CA TYR A 87 -5.05 -2.64 10.12
C TYR A 87 -6.52 -2.90 10.39
N ILE A 88 -6.87 -4.16 10.58
CA ILE A 88 -8.26 -4.65 10.57
C ILE A 88 -8.52 -5.35 11.89
N ARG A 89 -9.72 -5.12 12.43
CA ARG A 89 -10.28 -5.91 13.51
C ARG A 89 -11.39 -6.77 12.93
N ASP A 90 -11.27 -8.07 13.10
CA ASP A 90 -12.30 -9.02 12.69
C ASP A 90 -12.74 -9.81 13.92
N ARG A 91 -14.05 -10.04 14.05
CA ARG A 91 -14.60 -10.68 15.24
C ARG A 91 -14.27 -12.17 15.32
N ASP A 92 -14.07 -12.80 14.17
CA ASP A 92 -13.88 -14.25 14.07
C ASP A 92 -12.38 -14.59 14.01
N VAL A 93 -11.61 -13.79 13.27
CA VAL A 93 -10.17 -14.02 13.04
C VAL A 93 -9.28 -13.25 14.01
N GLY A 94 -9.81 -12.20 14.64
CA GLY A 94 -9.04 -11.29 15.49
C GLY A 94 -8.33 -10.18 14.70
N PRO A 95 -7.41 -9.44 15.33
CA PRO A 95 -6.69 -8.35 14.68
C PRO A 95 -5.67 -8.87 13.66
N PHE A 96 -5.69 -8.31 12.45
CA PHE A 96 -4.68 -8.59 11.44
C PHE A 96 -4.41 -7.35 10.58
N PHE A 97 -3.43 -7.44 9.68
CA PHE A 97 -3.19 -6.38 8.71
C PHE A 97 -3.04 -6.91 7.29
N LEU A 98 -3.47 -6.11 6.33
CA LEU A 98 -3.21 -6.34 4.90
C LEU A 98 -2.18 -5.34 4.42
N LYS A 99 -1.09 -5.85 3.86
CA LYS A 99 -0.03 -5.06 3.24
C LYS A 99 0.02 -5.33 1.74
N PHE A 100 -0.23 -4.33 0.91
CA PHE A 100 -0.16 -4.52 -0.54
C PHE A 100 0.41 -3.33 -1.31
N SER A 101 0.89 -3.62 -2.51
CA SER A 101 1.55 -2.69 -3.42
C SER A 101 0.53 -2.08 -4.37
N SER A 102 0.54 -0.76 -4.54
CA SER A 102 -0.18 -0.11 -5.65
C SER A 102 0.57 -0.20 -7.00
N TYR A 103 1.76 -0.81 -7.01
CA TYR A 103 2.52 -1.06 -8.23
C TYR A 103 1.82 -2.11 -9.08
N PHE A 104 1.24 -1.66 -10.17
CA PHE A 104 0.78 -2.53 -11.23
C PHE A 104 1.91 -2.75 -12.25
N PRO A 105 2.27 -4.01 -12.56
CA PRO A 105 3.33 -4.31 -13.53
C PRO A 105 2.87 -4.16 -14.99
N TYR A 106 1.69 -3.59 -15.26
CA TYR A 106 1.13 -3.41 -16.62
C TYR A 106 1.89 -2.43 -17.51
N ASN A 107 3.02 -1.89 -17.02
CA ASN A 107 3.98 -1.18 -17.85
C ASN A 107 4.78 -2.15 -18.75
N ALA A 108 4.67 -3.46 -18.53
CA ALA A 108 5.21 -4.48 -19.42
C ALA A 108 4.60 -4.27 -20.82
N ARG A 109 5.43 -3.77 -21.74
CA ARG A 109 5.09 -3.68 -23.16
C ARG A 109 5.74 -4.90 -23.81
N PHE A 110 4.93 -5.72 -24.47
CA PHE A 110 5.39 -6.79 -25.35
C PHE A 110 5.71 -6.21 -26.73
#